data_AF-A0A7I8J053-F1
#
_entry.id   AF-A0A7I8J053-F1
#
_cell.length_a   1.000
_cell.length_b   1.000
_cell.length_c   1.000
_cell.angle_alpha   90.00
_cell.angle_beta   90.00
_cell.angle_gamma   90.00
#
_symmetry.space_group_name_H-M   'P 1'
#
loop_
_entity.id
_entity.type
_entity.pdbx_description
1 polymer ?
#
loop_
_entity_poly.entity_id
_entity_poly.type
_entity_poly.pdbx_seq_one_letter_code
_entity_poly.pdbx_strand_id
1 'polypeptide(L)'
;MAELERSAAATGSPLDLDPPGHPCGRLIDYIYVSKQAPPVVIHGGASPPGGLPGGGASGGAASQISSSVVAVRLTTFVVFAVLSLWANHEASKGFQVAVLSGGGGTAAARRFDLMFVSNGRAARALLSASGAVERVLFSGAGERKRVDRVTLQLAPAEFSGDVAVLRGGPAESEFTLQLSSRVVFSCDGGSAMAAALRRGMAEVWLWDGQGAAPPDLLDAMAEFLSAPQGAAGGGAAARLVRRCEGDSGGGFVARLNVAMKGRWRPEMVAEAVGSSPATACRASVSSAVESLGLETTVGRGPAPRRHVMLRASANGLPTTPLEARERERGERYWASLLIWAGPNIGRAFRS
;
A
#
# COMPACT_ATOMS: atom_id res chain seq x y z
N MET A 1 51.49 -18.88 1.43
CA MET A 1 50.98 -18.28 2.68
C MET A 1 51.43 -16.83 2.91
N ALA A 2 52.45 -16.30 2.20
CA ALA A 2 52.81 -14.86 2.25
C ALA A 2 52.34 -14.06 1.01
N GLU A 3 51.46 -14.64 0.19
CA GLU A 3 50.98 -14.02 -1.08
C GLU A 3 49.45 -13.93 -1.15
N LEU A 4 48.76 -14.32 -0.07
CA LEU A 4 47.31 -14.19 0.09
C LEU A 4 46.89 -12.93 0.87
N GLU A 5 47.83 -12.22 1.50
CA GLU A 5 47.56 -10.96 2.22
C GLU A 5 47.64 -9.71 1.33
N ARG A 6 48.12 -9.83 0.09
CA ARG A 6 48.30 -8.68 -0.81
C ARG A 6 47.07 -8.34 -1.67
N SER A 7 45.97 -9.09 -1.56
CA SER A 7 44.72 -8.83 -2.30
C SER A 7 43.61 -8.16 -1.48
N ALA A 8 43.85 -7.85 -0.20
CA ALA A 8 42.86 -7.21 0.68
C ALA A 8 42.95 -5.67 0.73
N ALA A 9 43.81 -5.02 -0.07
CA ALA A 9 44.12 -3.59 0.06
C ALA A 9 43.57 -2.68 -1.06
N ALA A 10 42.70 -3.17 -1.96
CA ALA A 10 42.25 -2.40 -3.14
C ALA A 10 40.74 -2.16 -3.24
N THR A 11 40.01 -2.11 -2.13
CA THR A 11 38.60 -1.67 -2.14
C THR A 11 38.23 -0.94 -0.85
N GLY A 12 39.05 0.04 -0.47
CA GLY A 12 38.71 1.01 0.57
C GLY A 12 37.91 2.17 -0.02
N SER A 13 36.62 2.00 -0.24
CA SER A 13 35.72 3.16 -0.26
C SER A 13 35.46 3.54 1.20
N PRO A 14 35.71 4.80 1.61
CA PRO A 14 35.40 5.23 2.95
C PRO A 14 33.88 5.13 3.11
N LEU A 15 33.44 4.28 4.04
CA LEU A 15 32.10 4.32 4.59
C LEU A 15 32.00 5.67 5.29
N ASP A 16 31.40 6.64 4.59
CA ASP A 16 30.97 7.91 5.13
C ASP A 16 29.95 7.60 6.23
N LEU A 17 30.40 7.76 7.47
CA LEU A 17 29.59 7.58 8.66
C LEU A 17 28.44 8.58 8.61
N ASP A 18 27.22 8.05 8.75
CA ASP A 18 25.98 8.81 8.80
C ASP A 18 26.11 10.13 9.59
N PRO A 19 25.53 11.23 9.10
CA PRO A 19 25.52 12.49 9.82
C PRO A 19 24.84 12.31 11.19
N PRO A 20 25.45 12.83 12.28
CA PRO A 20 24.91 12.71 13.62
C PRO A 20 23.69 13.61 13.76
N GLY A 21 22.49 13.04 13.62
CA GLY A 21 21.26 13.83 13.78
C GLY A 21 19.94 13.07 13.78
N HIS A 22 19.90 11.79 13.38
CA HIS A 22 18.63 11.06 13.37
C HIS A 22 18.34 10.36 14.72
N PRO A 23 17.24 10.71 15.41
CA PRO A 23 16.92 10.24 16.77
C PRO A 23 16.62 8.73 16.87
N CYS A 24 16.71 7.99 15.76
CA CYS A 24 16.29 6.59 15.68
C CYS A 24 17.45 5.59 15.56
N GLY A 25 18.69 6.07 15.49
CA GLY A 25 19.87 5.22 15.31
C GLY A 25 20.48 4.64 16.59
N ARG A 26 20.18 5.17 17.79
CA ARG A 26 20.97 4.85 18.99
C ARG A 26 20.58 3.61 19.77
N LEU A 27 19.43 2.98 19.52
CA LEU A 27 18.94 1.88 20.37
C LEU A 27 19.05 0.47 19.77
N ILE A 28 19.36 0.32 18.48
CA ILE A 28 19.30 -0.99 17.82
C ILE A 28 20.67 -1.67 17.71
N ASP A 29 21.78 -0.91 17.76
CA ASP A 29 23.12 -1.52 17.75
C ASP A 29 23.51 -2.20 19.07
N TYR A 30 22.77 -1.94 20.16
CA TYR A 30 23.02 -2.58 21.47
C TYR A 30 22.30 -3.93 21.67
N ILE A 31 21.51 -4.38 20.70
CA ILE A 31 20.87 -5.71 20.74
C ILE A 31 21.40 -6.56 19.57
N TYR A 32 22.73 -6.63 19.39
CA TYR A 32 23.31 -7.58 18.45
C TYR A 32 24.66 -8.15 18.91
N VAL A 33 24.70 -8.66 20.14
CA VAL A 33 25.64 -9.71 20.54
C VAL A 33 24.90 -10.71 21.41
N SER A 34 24.29 -11.74 20.82
CA SER A 34 24.15 -13.09 21.38
C SER A 34 23.14 -13.92 20.59
N LYS A 35 23.52 -15.17 20.31
CA LYS A 35 22.76 -16.29 19.72
C LYS A 35 22.70 -16.39 18.20
N GLN A 36 23.84 -16.73 17.61
CA GLN A 36 23.83 -17.87 16.67
C GLN A 36 23.61 -19.14 17.51
N ALA A 37 22.37 -19.65 17.54
CA ALA A 37 22.15 -21.04 17.94
C ALA A 37 22.44 -21.91 16.70
N PRO A 38 23.32 -22.92 16.80
CA PRO A 38 23.52 -23.86 15.70
C PRO A 38 22.21 -24.62 15.39
N PRO A 39 22.08 -25.19 14.18
CA PRO A 39 20.90 -25.96 13.80
C PRO A 39 20.71 -27.12 14.80
N VAL A 40 19.49 -27.22 15.34
CA VAL A 40 19.07 -28.39 16.11
C VAL A 40 18.98 -29.56 15.13
N VAL A 41 20.06 -30.33 15.05
CA VAL A 41 20.06 -31.67 14.49
C VAL A 41 19.27 -32.54 15.47
N ILE A 42 18.05 -32.89 15.12
CA ILE A 42 17.29 -33.91 15.84
C ILE A 42 17.97 -35.24 15.54
N HIS A 43 18.92 -35.64 16.39
CA HIS A 43 19.39 -37.01 16.42
C HIS A 43 18.22 -37.89 16.88
N GLY A 44 17.73 -38.73 15.97
CA GLY A 44 16.80 -39.81 16.29
C GLY A 44 17.40 -40.66 17.39
N GLY A 45 16.75 -40.66 18.55
CA GLY A 45 17.14 -41.43 19.72
C GLY A 45 17.17 -42.91 19.37
N ALA A 46 18.32 -43.53 19.67
CA ALA A 46 18.53 -44.96 19.60
C ALA A 46 17.54 -45.70 20.53
N SER A 47 16.96 -46.77 19.99
CA SER A 47 16.18 -47.75 20.73
C SER A 47 16.99 -48.36 21.88
N PRO A 48 16.41 -48.53 23.09
CA PRO A 48 17.00 -49.42 24.09
C PRO A 48 16.70 -50.90 23.74
N PRO A 49 17.64 -51.82 24.02
CA PRO A 49 17.44 -53.25 23.78
C PRO A 49 16.61 -53.91 24.88
N GLY A 50 16.02 -55.05 24.48
CA GLY A 50 15.02 -55.82 25.20
C GLY A 50 15.36 -56.22 26.64
N GLY A 51 14.28 -56.39 27.41
CA GLY A 51 14.23 -57.07 28.69
C GLY A 51 12.79 -57.48 29.01
N LEU A 52 12.38 -58.65 28.53
CA LEU A 52 11.35 -59.50 29.15
C LEU A 52 12.00 -60.25 30.34
N PRO A 53 11.29 -60.87 31.31
CA PRO A 53 9.91 -61.41 31.24
C PRO A 53 9.07 -61.22 32.52
N GLY A 54 7.78 -61.61 32.50
CA GLY A 54 7.03 -61.85 33.73
C GLY A 54 5.53 -61.94 33.56
N GLY A 55 5.01 -63.17 33.52
CA GLY A 55 3.59 -63.48 33.33
C GLY A 55 2.68 -62.99 34.45
N GLY A 56 1.44 -62.71 34.05
CA GLY A 56 0.31 -62.41 34.93
C GLY A 56 -0.96 -62.43 34.08
N ALA A 57 -1.49 -63.62 33.85
CA ALA A 57 -2.81 -63.79 33.25
C ALA A 57 -3.87 -63.26 34.23
N SER A 58 -4.47 -62.11 33.92
CA SER A 58 -5.67 -61.64 34.60
C SER A 58 -6.73 -61.22 33.58
N GLY A 59 -7.85 -61.96 33.65
CA GLY A 59 -9.18 -61.70 33.11
C GLY A 59 -9.36 -60.63 32.05
N GLY A 60 -9.55 -61.09 30.80
CA GLY A 60 -10.11 -60.28 29.73
C GLY A 60 -11.54 -59.84 30.05
N ALA A 61 -11.66 -58.68 30.67
CA ALA A 61 -12.87 -57.88 30.57
C ALA A 61 -12.82 -57.21 29.19
N ALA A 62 -13.58 -57.76 28.23
CA ALA A 62 -13.82 -57.11 26.95
C ALA A 62 -14.58 -55.80 27.23
N SER A 63 -13.83 -54.72 27.46
CA SER A 63 -14.35 -53.38 27.68
C SER A 63 -15.17 -52.98 26.46
N GLN A 64 -16.49 -53.06 26.58
CA GLN A 64 -17.44 -52.55 25.60
C GLN A 64 -17.14 -51.06 25.42
N ILE A 65 -16.43 -50.73 24.34
CA ILE A 65 -16.24 -49.35 23.92
C ILE A 65 -17.65 -48.82 23.65
N SER A 66 -18.12 -47.98 24.56
CA SER A 66 -19.46 -47.38 24.46
C SER A 66 -19.58 -46.68 23.12
N SER A 67 -20.62 -47.02 22.35
CA SER A 67 -20.93 -46.42 21.04
C SER A 67 -20.97 -44.90 21.09
N SER A 68 -21.32 -44.33 22.24
CA SER A 68 -21.28 -42.90 22.52
C SER A 68 -19.88 -42.30 22.38
N VAL A 69 -18.82 -42.99 22.83
CA VAL A 69 -17.43 -42.49 22.73
C VAL A 69 -16.98 -42.46 21.27
N VAL A 70 -17.34 -43.48 20.49
CA VAL A 70 -17.03 -43.54 19.05
C VAL A 70 -17.78 -42.43 18.30
N ALA A 71 -19.08 -42.25 18.60
CA ALA A 71 -19.90 -41.22 17.97
C ALA A 71 -19.38 -39.81 18.28
N VAL A 72 -19.01 -39.52 19.53
CA VAL A 72 -18.42 -38.22 19.91
C VAL A 72 -17.12 -37.97 19.14
N ARG A 73 -16.21 -38.93 19.10
CA ARG A 73 -14.95 -38.79 18.35
C ARG A 73 -15.21 -38.52 16.87
N LEU A 74 -16.08 -39.29 16.23
CA LEU A 74 -16.43 -39.11 14.82
C LEU A 74 -16.99 -37.70 14.57
N THR A 75 -17.88 -37.24 15.45
CA THR A 75 -18.50 -35.91 15.35
C THR A 75 -17.45 -34.82 15.49
N THR A 76 -16.54 -34.93 16.45
CA THR A 76 -15.41 -34.00 16.62
C THR A 76 -14.53 -33.96 15.37
N PHE A 77 -14.19 -35.10 14.77
CA PHE A 77 -13.43 -35.14 13.52
C PHE A 77 -14.16 -34.45 12.36
N VAL A 78 -15.47 -34.68 12.21
CA VAL A 78 -16.28 -34.03 11.16
C VAL A 78 -16.33 -32.51 11.37
N VAL A 79 -16.50 -32.04 12.61
CA VAL A 79 -16.48 -30.61 12.93
C VAL A 79 -15.13 -29.98 12.57
N PHE A 80 -14.02 -30.62 12.94
CA PHE A 80 -12.68 -30.13 12.56
C PHE A 80 -12.50 -30.12 11.04
N ALA A 81 -12.95 -31.15 10.32
CA ALA A 81 -12.85 -31.21 8.86
C ALA A 81 -13.65 -30.07 8.19
N VAL A 82 -14.87 -29.79 8.66
CA VAL A 82 -15.69 -28.68 8.15
C VAL A 82 -15.05 -27.33 8.46
N LEU A 83 -14.51 -27.12 9.67
CA LEU A 83 -13.81 -25.90 10.04
C LEU A 83 -12.53 -25.70 9.20
N SER A 84 -11.77 -26.76 8.94
CA SER A 84 -10.59 -26.71 8.07
C SER A 84 -10.97 -26.38 6.62
N LEU A 85 -12.03 -26.99 6.09
CA LEU A 85 -12.50 -26.70 4.74
C LEU A 85 -13.02 -25.26 4.62
N TRP A 86 -13.76 -24.79 5.62
CA TRP A 86 -14.25 -23.41 5.66
C TRP A 86 -13.09 -22.41 5.77
N ALA A 87 -12.10 -22.67 6.64
CA ALA A 87 -10.91 -21.84 6.74
C ALA A 87 -10.12 -21.80 5.42
N ASN A 88 -10.01 -22.93 4.72
CA ASN A 88 -9.38 -22.99 3.40
C ASN A 88 -10.21 -22.28 2.32
N HIS A 89 -11.54 -22.40 2.38
CA HIS A 89 -12.44 -21.71 1.46
C HIS A 89 -12.38 -20.19 1.64
N GLU A 90 -12.41 -19.69 2.88
CA GLU A 90 -12.22 -18.27 3.16
C GLU A 90 -10.82 -17.79 2.77
N ALA A 91 -9.79 -18.61 2.99
CA ALA A 91 -8.44 -18.32 2.48
C ALA A 91 -8.37 -18.27 0.95
N SER A 92 -9.20 -19.05 0.24
CA SER A 92 -9.25 -19.10 -1.23
C SER A 92 -10.01 -17.95 -1.88
N LYS A 93 -10.84 -17.21 -1.12
CA LYS A 93 -11.53 -16.00 -1.63
C LYS A 93 -10.60 -14.80 -1.77
N GLY A 94 -9.37 -14.90 -1.29
CA GLY A 94 -8.34 -13.88 -1.43
C GLY A 94 -7.46 -14.09 -2.67
N PHE A 95 -6.47 -13.22 -2.79
CA PHE A 95 -5.36 -13.36 -3.74
C PHE A 95 -4.18 -14.05 -3.06
N GLN A 96 -3.32 -14.69 -3.85
CA GLN A 96 -2.10 -15.29 -3.34
C GLN A 96 -1.12 -14.20 -2.91
N VAL A 97 -0.59 -14.31 -1.69
CA VAL A 97 0.45 -13.42 -1.17
C VAL A 97 1.78 -14.16 -1.18
N ALA A 98 2.74 -13.65 -1.92
CA ALA A 98 4.13 -14.08 -1.84
C ALA A 98 4.96 -12.96 -1.22
N VAL A 99 5.77 -13.26 -0.22
CA VAL A 99 6.71 -12.27 0.36
C VAL A 99 8.12 -12.74 0.07
N LEU A 100 8.87 -11.95 -0.69
CA LEU A 100 10.24 -12.24 -1.08
C LEU A 100 11.19 -11.32 -0.32
N SER A 101 12.13 -11.91 0.41
CA SER A 101 13.26 -11.20 0.99
C SER A 101 14.14 -10.77 -0.17
N GLY A 102 14.16 -9.46 -0.50
CA GLY A 102 14.85 -8.93 -1.69
C GLY A 102 16.26 -9.52 -1.80
N GLY A 103 16.50 -10.28 -2.87
CA GLY A 103 17.66 -11.15 -3.00
C GLY A 103 18.97 -10.38 -2.93
N GLY A 104 19.57 -10.35 -1.75
CA GLY A 104 20.84 -9.68 -1.52
C GLY A 104 21.10 -9.61 -0.03
N GLY A 105 22.28 -10.03 0.41
CA GLY A 105 22.69 -10.02 1.83
C GLY A 105 22.84 -8.62 2.45
N THR A 106 22.05 -7.65 2.02
CA THR A 106 22.04 -6.28 2.52
C THR A 106 21.47 -6.23 3.93
N ALA A 107 21.89 -5.23 4.71
CA ALA A 107 21.35 -5.01 6.05
C ALA A 107 19.83 -4.77 6.02
N ALA A 108 19.34 -4.08 4.99
CA ALA A 108 17.91 -3.83 4.77
C ALA A 108 17.12 -5.13 4.55
N ALA A 109 17.60 -6.01 3.67
CA ALA A 109 16.95 -7.28 3.38
C ALA A 109 16.93 -8.19 4.62
N ARG A 110 18.04 -8.25 5.36
CA ARG A 110 18.12 -9.02 6.62
C ARG A 110 17.14 -8.47 7.67
N ARG A 111 17.06 -7.15 7.83
CA ARG A 111 16.13 -6.50 8.76
C ARG A 111 14.67 -6.73 8.33
N PHE A 112 14.39 -6.61 7.04
CA PHE A 112 13.06 -6.89 6.49
C PHE A 112 12.64 -8.34 6.76
N ASP A 113 13.54 -9.29 6.50
CA ASP A 113 13.33 -10.71 6.72
C ASP A 113 13.03 -11.03 8.20
N LEU A 114 13.89 -10.55 9.11
CA LEU A 114 13.74 -10.77 10.54
C LEU A 114 12.48 -10.07 11.11
N MET A 115 12.21 -8.82 10.73
CA MET A 115 11.17 -8.02 11.37
C MET A 115 9.77 -8.23 10.79
N PHE A 116 9.67 -8.63 9.53
CA PHE A 116 8.39 -8.66 8.81
C PHE A 116 8.08 -9.99 8.11
N VAL A 117 9.08 -10.68 7.56
CA VAL A 117 8.84 -11.93 6.81
C VAL A 117 8.72 -13.11 7.77
N SER A 118 9.71 -13.32 8.64
CA SER A 118 9.80 -14.50 9.52
C SER A 118 8.63 -14.66 10.49
N ASN A 119 7.96 -13.56 10.85
CA ASN A 119 6.82 -13.52 11.77
C ASN A 119 5.46 -13.32 11.05
N GLY A 120 5.45 -13.38 9.72
CA GLY A 120 4.26 -13.17 8.89
C GLY A 120 3.61 -11.79 9.03
N ARG A 121 4.31 -10.79 9.59
CA ARG A 121 3.77 -9.42 9.77
C ARG A 121 3.60 -8.71 8.43
N ALA A 122 4.49 -8.94 7.47
CA ALA A 122 4.37 -8.41 6.11
C ALA A 122 3.06 -8.85 5.44
N ALA A 123 2.81 -10.16 5.41
CA ALA A 123 1.60 -10.73 4.80
C ALA A 123 0.32 -10.23 5.49
N ARG A 124 0.30 -10.19 6.83
CA ARG A 124 -0.84 -9.65 7.59
C ARG A 124 -1.08 -8.17 7.33
N ALA A 125 -0.03 -7.36 7.27
CA ALA A 125 -0.13 -5.94 6.96
C ALA A 125 -0.66 -5.71 5.54
N LEU A 126 -0.21 -6.51 4.57
CA LEU A 126 -0.68 -6.47 3.18
C LEU A 126 -2.18 -6.82 3.06
N LEU A 127 -2.61 -7.93 3.69
CA LEU A 127 -4.02 -8.33 3.68
C LEU A 127 -4.91 -7.31 4.39
N SER A 128 -4.44 -6.75 5.51
CA SER A 128 -5.14 -5.67 6.23
C SER A 128 -5.27 -4.41 5.37
N ALA A 129 -4.19 -4.02 4.68
CA ALA A 129 -4.20 -2.92 3.73
C ALA A 129 -5.19 -3.16 2.58
N SER A 130 -5.21 -4.37 2.01
CA SER A 130 -6.16 -4.78 0.96
C SER A 130 -7.60 -4.62 1.43
N GLY A 131 -7.96 -5.23 2.58
CA GLY A 131 -9.31 -5.15 3.11
C GLY A 131 -9.72 -3.73 3.52
N ALA A 132 -8.79 -2.84 3.85
CA ALA A 132 -9.08 -1.43 4.07
C ALA A 132 -9.46 -0.71 2.77
N VAL A 133 -8.67 -0.91 1.72
CA VAL A 133 -8.89 -0.30 0.39
C VAL A 133 -10.18 -0.84 -0.25
N GLU A 134 -10.36 -2.16 -0.24
CA GLU A 134 -11.54 -2.82 -0.83
C GLU A 134 -12.84 -2.35 -0.21
N ARG A 135 -12.89 -2.13 1.12
CA ARG A 135 -14.08 -1.61 1.80
C ARG A 135 -14.49 -0.22 1.30
N VAL A 136 -13.53 0.60 0.89
CA VAL A 136 -13.81 1.94 0.33
C VAL A 136 -14.23 1.82 -1.13
N LEU A 137 -13.52 1.01 -1.92
CA LEU A 137 -13.74 0.90 -3.37
C LEU A 137 -14.97 0.07 -3.76
N PHE A 138 -15.33 -0.93 -2.96
CA PHE A 138 -16.34 -1.94 -3.29
C PHE A 138 -17.39 -2.09 -2.18
N SER A 139 -17.82 -0.98 -1.59
CA SER A 139 -18.88 -0.94 -0.58
C SER A 139 -20.27 -1.34 -1.09
N GLY A 140 -20.46 -1.48 -2.42
CA GLY A 140 -21.72 -1.88 -3.06
C GLY A 140 -21.62 -3.20 -3.84
N ALA A 141 -22.70 -3.57 -4.55
CA ALA A 141 -22.81 -4.79 -5.34
C ALA A 141 -22.01 -4.80 -6.66
N GLY A 142 -20.99 -3.94 -6.78
CA GLY A 142 -20.16 -3.83 -7.97
C GLY A 142 -19.21 -5.02 -8.15
N GLU A 143 -18.86 -5.29 -9.41
CA GLU A 143 -17.83 -6.28 -9.73
C GLU A 143 -16.46 -5.81 -9.23
N ARG A 144 -15.74 -6.72 -8.56
CA ARG A 144 -14.40 -6.44 -8.04
C ARG A 144 -13.37 -6.62 -9.14
N LYS A 145 -12.29 -5.83 -9.08
CA LYS A 145 -11.09 -6.08 -9.89
C LYS A 145 -10.54 -7.45 -9.56
N ARG A 146 -10.17 -8.25 -10.56
CA ARG A 146 -9.56 -9.56 -10.31
C ARG A 146 -8.08 -9.38 -10.02
N VAL A 147 -7.66 -9.72 -8.81
CA VAL A 147 -6.27 -9.80 -8.39
C VAL A 147 -6.01 -11.25 -8.01
N ASP A 148 -5.13 -11.92 -8.74
CA ASP A 148 -4.84 -13.34 -8.52
C ASP A 148 -3.64 -13.50 -7.57
N ARG A 149 -2.62 -12.64 -7.71
CA ARG A 149 -1.40 -12.71 -6.91
C ARG A 149 -0.79 -11.34 -6.67
N VAL A 150 -0.35 -11.11 -5.44
CA VAL A 150 0.48 -9.97 -5.05
C VAL A 150 1.77 -10.47 -4.43
N THR A 151 2.89 -10.12 -5.05
CA THR A 151 4.23 -10.41 -4.55
C THR A 151 4.78 -9.16 -3.88
N LEU A 152 5.06 -9.23 -2.59
CA LEU A 152 5.71 -8.17 -1.84
C LEU A 152 7.20 -8.44 -1.76
N GLN A 153 8.03 -7.48 -2.17
CA GLN A 153 9.48 -7.61 -2.08
C GLN A 153 10.16 -6.30 -1.70
N LEU A 154 11.34 -6.41 -1.10
CA LEU A 154 12.21 -5.26 -0.93
C LEU A 154 12.84 -4.90 -2.29
N ALA A 155 12.84 -3.61 -2.64
CA ALA A 155 13.41 -3.15 -3.90
C ALA A 155 14.92 -3.39 -3.92
N PRO A 156 15.48 -3.80 -5.08
CA PRO A 156 16.92 -4.01 -5.21
C PRO A 156 17.70 -2.68 -5.19
N ALA A 157 17.05 -1.58 -5.55
CA ALA A 157 17.60 -0.23 -5.57
C ALA A 157 16.64 0.75 -4.90
N GLU A 158 17.20 1.82 -4.34
CA GLU A 158 16.41 2.91 -3.77
C GLU A 158 15.68 3.70 -4.85
N PHE A 159 14.46 4.12 -4.54
CA PHE A 159 13.64 4.99 -5.38
C PHE A 159 13.00 6.09 -4.52
N SER A 160 12.43 7.12 -5.17
CA SER A 160 11.98 8.35 -4.50
C SER A 160 10.72 8.18 -3.63
N GLY A 161 10.02 7.04 -3.74
CA GLY A 161 8.81 6.73 -2.99
C GLY A 161 9.01 5.61 -1.97
N ASP A 162 7.97 5.34 -1.19
CA ASP A 162 7.99 4.27 -0.19
C ASP A 162 7.66 2.90 -0.79
N VAL A 163 6.80 2.90 -1.80
CA VAL A 163 6.34 1.71 -2.52
C VAL A 163 6.25 2.02 -4.02
N ALA A 164 6.57 1.03 -4.85
CA ALA A 164 6.32 1.04 -6.27
C ALA A 164 5.51 -0.21 -6.66
N VAL A 165 4.51 -0.05 -7.53
CA VAL A 165 3.68 -1.15 -8.01
C VAL A 165 4.06 -1.49 -9.43
N LEU A 166 4.48 -2.73 -9.64
CA LEU A 166 4.79 -3.28 -10.95
C LEU A 166 3.71 -4.30 -11.32
N ARG A 167 3.15 -4.21 -12.53
CA ARG A 167 2.36 -5.31 -13.09
C ARG A 167 3.32 -6.39 -13.54
N GLY A 168 3.15 -7.59 -13.01
CA GLY A 168 3.98 -8.74 -13.30
C GLY A 168 3.22 -9.74 -14.17
N GLY A 169 3.96 -10.60 -14.87
CA GLY A 169 3.41 -11.79 -15.52
C GLY A 169 2.64 -11.54 -16.82
N PRO A 170 2.22 -12.62 -17.49
CA PRO A 170 1.41 -12.58 -18.70
C PRO A 170 -0.06 -12.22 -18.43
N ALA A 171 -0.49 -12.31 -17.16
CA ALA A 171 -1.85 -12.02 -16.75
C ALA A 171 -1.94 -10.65 -16.07
N GLU A 172 -2.95 -9.85 -16.42
CA GLU A 172 -3.19 -8.51 -15.86
C GLU A 172 -3.56 -8.51 -14.36
N SER A 173 -3.59 -9.69 -13.73
CA SER A 173 -4.03 -9.94 -12.35
C SER A 173 -2.88 -10.22 -11.38
N GLU A 174 -1.63 -10.20 -11.84
CA GLU A 174 -0.44 -10.37 -10.99
C GLU A 174 0.32 -9.06 -10.77
N PHE A 175 0.62 -8.76 -9.51
CA PHE A 175 1.26 -7.51 -9.11
C PHE A 175 2.48 -7.77 -8.24
N THR A 176 3.51 -6.92 -8.37
CA THR A 176 4.68 -6.91 -7.50
C THR A 176 4.77 -5.55 -6.83
N LEU A 177 4.68 -5.54 -5.50
CA LEU A 177 4.92 -4.37 -4.66
C LEU A 177 6.40 -4.36 -4.26
N GLN A 178 7.12 -3.34 -4.69
CA GLN A 178 8.50 -3.10 -4.29
C GLN A 178 8.55 -2.04 -3.20
N LEU A 179 9.13 -2.37 -2.05
CA LEU A 179 9.31 -1.45 -0.93
C LEU A 179 10.70 -0.82 -0.96
N SER A 180 10.80 0.48 -0.71
CA SER A 180 12.09 1.13 -0.45
C SER A 180 12.66 0.68 0.90
N SER A 181 13.99 0.60 1.02
CA SER A 181 14.62 0.26 2.31
C SER A 181 14.39 1.34 3.36
N ARG A 182 14.05 2.58 2.96
CA ARG A 182 13.73 3.69 3.86
C ARG A 182 12.56 3.35 4.78
N VAL A 183 11.57 2.63 4.26
CA VAL A 183 10.41 2.15 5.03
C VAL A 183 10.87 1.21 6.16
N VAL A 184 11.78 0.28 5.84
CA VAL A 184 12.31 -0.72 6.79
C VAL A 184 13.19 -0.09 7.88
N PHE A 185 13.92 0.98 7.55
CA PHE A 185 14.78 1.71 8.47
C PHE A 185 14.09 2.84 9.23
N SER A 186 12.84 3.15 8.92
CA SER A 186 12.08 4.16 9.66
C SER A 186 11.94 3.78 11.15
N CYS A 187 11.87 4.81 12.00
CA CYS A 187 11.76 4.68 13.45
C CYS A 187 10.54 3.86 13.87
N ASP A 188 9.43 4.07 13.16
CA ASP A 188 8.21 3.30 13.26
C ASP A 188 8.01 2.46 11.99
N GLY A 189 8.96 1.56 11.75
CA GLY A 189 8.92 0.63 10.61
C GLY A 189 7.60 -0.11 10.47
N GLY A 190 6.86 -0.32 11.57
CA GLY A 190 5.53 -0.92 11.53
C GLY A 190 4.50 -0.03 10.84
N SER A 191 4.36 1.23 11.27
CA SER A 191 3.39 2.15 10.67
C SER A 191 3.79 2.61 9.27
N ALA A 192 5.08 2.88 9.04
CA ALA A 192 5.58 3.24 7.72
C ALA A 192 5.33 2.12 6.69
N MET A 193 5.59 0.86 7.08
CA MET A 193 5.26 -0.31 6.27
C MET A 193 3.77 -0.39 6.00
N ALA A 194 2.92 -0.23 7.03
CA ALA A 194 1.47 -0.29 6.85
C ALA A 194 0.96 0.80 5.90
N ALA A 195 1.49 2.02 5.99
CA ALA A 195 1.15 3.14 5.10
C ALA A 195 1.60 2.87 3.66
N ALA A 196 2.84 2.43 3.47
CA ALA A 196 3.39 2.06 2.16
C ALA A 196 2.57 0.94 1.51
N LEU A 197 2.26 -0.13 2.25
CA LEU A 197 1.45 -1.23 1.76
C LEU A 197 0.01 -0.80 1.44
N ARG A 198 -0.59 0.11 2.22
CA ARG A 198 -1.92 0.64 1.90
C ARG A 198 -1.92 1.45 0.61
N ARG A 199 -0.90 2.27 0.37
CA ARG A 199 -0.73 2.98 -0.90
C ARG A 199 -0.56 2.00 -2.07
N GLY A 200 0.34 1.02 -1.93
CA GLY A 200 0.58 0.02 -2.98
C GLY A 200 -0.69 -0.80 -3.29
N MET A 201 -1.43 -1.22 -2.27
CA MET A 201 -2.71 -1.91 -2.48
C MET A 201 -3.78 -1.01 -3.10
N ALA A 202 -3.77 0.29 -2.82
CA ALA A 202 -4.66 1.23 -3.49
C ALA A 202 -4.40 1.24 -5.01
N GLU A 203 -3.14 1.34 -5.44
CA GLU A 203 -2.79 1.27 -6.86
C GLU A 203 -3.13 -0.08 -7.50
N VAL A 204 -2.98 -1.19 -6.77
CA VAL A 204 -3.37 -2.53 -7.24
C VAL A 204 -4.88 -2.62 -7.47
N TRP A 205 -5.70 -2.10 -6.54
CA TRP A 205 -7.15 -2.20 -6.61
C TRP A 205 -7.83 -1.17 -7.52
N LEU A 206 -7.16 -0.06 -7.80
CA LEU A 206 -7.66 0.96 -8.71
C LEU A 206 -7.66 0.45 -10.15
N TRP A 207 -8.74 0.70 -10.87
CA TRP A 207 -8.76 0.59 -12.32
C TRP A 207 -8.03 1.78 -12.93
N ASP A 208 -7.23 1.53 -13.96
CA ASP A 208 -6.40 2.56 -14.62
C ASP A 208 -7.05 3.13 -15.89
N GLY A 209 -8.31 2.79 -16.15
CA GLY A 209 -9.00 3.22 -17.34
C GLY A 209 -8.40 2.66 -18.64
N GLN A 210 -7.87 1.44 -18.64
CA GLN A 210 -7.07 0.85 -19.74
C GLN A 210 -5.78 1.65 -20.02
N GLY A 211 -5.14 2.13 -18.95
CA GLY A 211 -3.95 2.97 -19.00
C GLY A 211 -4.19 4.41 -19.49
N ALA A 212 -5.44 4.80 -19.74
CA ALA A 212 -5.78 6.13 -20.21
C ALA A 212 -6.13 7.12 -19.09
N ALA A 213 -6.28 6.64 -17.84
CA ALA A 213 -6.52 7.53 -16.71
C ALA A 213 -5.28 8.39 -16.41
N PRO A 214 -5.44 9.69 -16.12
CA PRO A 214 -4.32 10.56 -15.77
C PRO A 214 -3.57 10.02 -14.54
N PRO A 215 -2.22 9.94 -14.57
CA PRO A 215 -1.45 9.40 -13.46
C PRO A 215 -1.65 10.22 -12.18
N ASP A 216 -1.76 11.55 -12.29
CA ASP A 216 -2.00 12.44 -11.15
C ASP A 216 -3.33 12.13 -10.44
N LEU A 217 -4.35 11.69 -11.19
CA LEU A 217 -5.64 11.30 -10.60
C LEU A 217 -5.52 9.97 -9.85
N LEU A 218 -4.87 8.98 -10.47
CA LEU A 218 -4.63 7.68 -9.83
C LEU A 218 -3.80 7.84 -8.56
N ASP A 219 -2.76 8.69 -8.61
CA ASP A 219 -1.91 9.02 -7.47
C ASP A 219 -2.69 9.70 -6.35
N ALA A 220 -3.56 10.66 -6.69
CA ALA A 220 -4.44 11.33 -5.74
C ALA A 220 -5.45 10.39 -5.07
N MET A 221 -6.02 9.46 -5.83
CA MET A 221 -6.93 8.44 -5.31
C MET A 221 -6.18 7.45 -4.42
N ALA A 222 -4.99 7.00 -4.83
CA ALA A 222 -4.15 6.12 -4.03
C ALA A 222 -3.72 6.78 -2.72
N GLU A 223 -3.34 8.06 -2.77
CA GLU A 223 -3.02 8.86 -1.60
C GLU A 223 -4.23 9.00 -0.67
N PHE A 224 -5.41 9.33 -1.20
CA PHE A 224 -6.66 9.38 -0.43
C PHE A 224 -6.97 8.05 0.28
N LEU A 225 -6.85 6.93 -0.43
CA LEU A 225 -7.11 5.57 0.09
C LEU A 225 -6.05 5.13 1.12
N SER A 226 -4.82 5.63 0.99
CA SER A 226 -3.73 5.34 1.93
C SER A 226 -3.82 6.14 3.23
N ALA A 227 -4.45 7.32 3.18
CA ALA A 227 -4.54 8.23 4.31
C ALA A 227 -5.31 7.58 5.50
N PRO A 228 -4.84 7.77 6.75
CA PRO A 228 -5.66 7.46 7.91
C PRO A 228 -6.98 8.23 7.85
N GLN A 229 -8.08 7.61 8.30
CA GLN A 229 -9.34 8.33 8.43
C GLN A 229 -9.15 9.56 9.33
N GLY A 230 -9.60 10.73 8.87
CA GLY A 230 -9.45 11.99 9.60
C GLY A 230 -8.10 12.69 9.45
N ALA A 231 -7.11 12.09 8.77
CA ALA A 231 -5.86 12.78 8.50
C ALA A 231 -6.07 13.88 7.45
N ALA A 232 -5.77 15.14 7.80
CA ALA A 232 -5.79 16.26 6.87
C ALA A 232 -4.64 16.22 5.84
N GLY A 233 -3.67 15.31 6.04
CA GLY A 233 -2.52 15.12 5.17
C GLY A 233 -2.90 14.75 3.73
N GLY A 234 -1.97 15.07 2.83
CA GLY A 234 -1.97 14.70 1.42
C GLY A 234 -1.81 15.90 0.49
N GLY A 235 -1.41 15.65 -0.75
CA GLY A 235 -1.28 16.67 -1.80
C GLY A 235 -2.60 17.40 -2.09
N ALA A 236 -2.52 18.51 -2.84
CA ALA A 236 -3.72 19.26 -3.25
C ALA A 236 -4.74 18.38 -3.97
N ALA A 237 -4.26 17.39 -4.72
CA ALA A 237 -5.06 16.42 -5.45
C ALA A 237 -5.86 15.49 -4.53
N ALA A 238 -5.22 14.85 -3.55
CA ALA A 238 -5.91 14.00 -2.59
C ALA A 238 -6.92 14.78 -1.74
N ARG A 239 -6.63 16.05 -1.43
CA ARG A 239 -7.59 16.94 -0.74
C ARG A 239 -8.82 17.21 -1.60
N LEU A 240 -8.66 17.37 -2.91
CA LEU A 240 -9.79 17.50 -3.84
C LEU A 240 -10.62 16.20 -3.87
N VAL A 241 -9.99 15.04 -3.99
CA VAL A 241 -10.68 13.74 -3.95
C VAL A 241 -11.47 13.58 -2.65
N ARG A 242 -10.85 13.92 -1.51
CA ARG A 242 -11.50 13.89 -0.19
C ARG A 242 -12.72 14.81 -0.12
N ARG A 243 -12.64 16.00 -0.71
CA ARG A 243 -13.77 16.92 -0.80
C ARG A 243 -14.88 16.33 -1.66
N CYS A 244 -14.57 15.83 -2.85
CA CYS A 244 -15.56 15.18 -3.72
C CYS A 244 -16.24 13.99 -3.03
N GLU A 245 -15.49 13.22 -2.25
CA GLU A 245 -16.04 12.14 -1.41
C GLU A 245 -17.03 12.68 -0.37
N GLY A 246 -16.71 13.76 0.34
CA GLY A 246 -17.60 14.40 1.31
C GLY A 246 -18.85 15.01 0.67
N ASP A 247 -18.68 15.79 -0.40
CA ASP A 247 -19.76 16.51 -1.09
C ASP A 247 -20.77 15.56 -1.76
N SER A 248 -20.31 14.38 -2.18
CA SER A 248 -21.18 13.37 -2.81
C SER A 248 -21.93 12.49 -1.80
N GLY A 249 -21.84 12.78 -0.50
CA GLY A 249 -22.40 11.91 0.55
C GLY A 249 -21.68 10.56 0.69
N GLY A 250 -20.43 10.47 0.20
CA GLY A 250 -19.65 9.24 0.12
C GLY A 250 -19.80 8.48 -1.21
N GLY A 251 -18.85 7.58 -1.45
CA GLY A 251 -18.81 6.67 -2.59
C GLY A 251 -18.40 7.30 -3.92
N PHE A 252 -17.91 8.54 -3.94
CA PHE A 252 -17.37 9.15 -5.18
C PHE A 252 -16.20 8.33 -5.71
N VAL A 253 -15.23 8.00 -4.86
CA VAL A 253 -14.05 7.20 -5.24
C VAL A 253 -14.46 5.81 -5.70
N ALA A 254 -15.44 5.18 -5.05
CA ALA A 254 -15.97 3.89 -5.46
C ALA A 254 -16.62 3.94 -6.85
N ARG A 255 -17.51 4.90 -7.10
CA ARG A 255 -18.18 5.08 -8.40
C ARG A 255 -17.18 5.42 -9.50
N LEU A 256 -16.23 6.31 -9.22
CA LEU A 256 -15.17 6.66 -10.15
C LEU A 256 -14.33 5.43 -10.50
N ASN A 257 -13.91 4.65 -9.51
CA ASN A 257 -13.17 3.42 -9.74
C ASN A 257 -13.94 2.43 -10.63
N VAL A 258 -15.24 2.24 -10.38
CA VAL A 258 -16.09 1.37 -11.21
C VAL A 258 -16.21 1.91 -12.65
N ALA A 259 -16.38 3.22 -12.84
CA ALA A 259 -16.44 3.84 -14.16
C ALA A 259 -15.11 3.64 -14.94
N MET A 260 -13.98 3.64 -14.24
CA MET A 260 -12.65 3.39 -14.80
C MET A 260 -12.39 1.92 -15.18
N LYS A 261 -13.34 1.00 -15.01
CA LYS A 261 -13.21 -0.37 -15.55
C LYS A 261 -13.05 -0.36 -17.07
N GLY A 262 -13.74 0.56 -17.74
CA GLY A 262 -13.59 0.79 -19.18
C GLY A 262 -12.51 1.83 -19.50
N ARG A 263 -12.37 2.20 -20.78
CA ARG A 263 -11.44 3.27 -21.17
C ARG A 263 -11.77 4.60 -20.48
N TRP A 264 -10.77 5.23 -19.87
CA TRP A 264 -10.91 6.53 -19.21
C TRP A 264 -11.54 7.60 -20.11
N ARG A 265 -12.47 8.36 -19.53
CA ARG A 265 -13.12 9.53 -20.14
C ARG A 265 -13.28 10.63 -19.08
N PRO A 266 -12.96 11.92 -19.38
CA PRO A 266 -13.09 13.00 -18.40
C PRO A 266 -14.49 13.13 -17.79
N GLU A 267 -15.53 12.76 -18.53
CA GLU A 267 -16.93 12.80 -18.11
C GLU A 267 -17.23 11.85 -16.93
N MET A 268 -16.44 10.79 -16.75
CA MET A 268 -16.62 9.80 -15.67
C MET A 268 -16.57 10.44 -14.28
N VAL A 269 -15.87 11.56 -14.12
CA VAL A 269 -15.81 12.25 -12.83
C VAL A 269 -17.11 12.96 -12.55
N ALA A 270 -17.66 13.64 -13.55
CA ALA A 270 -18.97 14.26 -13.41
C ALA A 270 -20.02 13.23 -13.02
N GLU A 271 -20.02 12.10 -13.72
CA GLU A 271 -20.90 10.96 -13.46
C GLU A 271 -20.69 10.43 -12.04
N ALA A 272 -19.43 10.29 -11.60
CA ALA A 272 -19.10 9.82 -10.25
C ALA A 272 -19.52 10.81 -9.15
N VAL A 273 -19.42 12.12 -9.36
CA VAL A 273 -19.93 13.12 -8.40
C VAL A 273 -21.47 13.12 -8.37
N GLY A 274 -22.13 12.67 -9.44
CA GLY A 274 -23.60 12.68 -9.56
C GLY A 274 -24.18 14.08 -9.79
N SER A 275 -23.32 15.06 -10.10
CA SER A 275 -23.72 16.43 -10.45
C SER A 275 -22.94 16.89 -11.67
N SER A 276 -23.42 17.94 -12.35
CA SER A 276 -22.68 18.49 -13.49
C SER A 276 -21.25 18.88 -13.03
N PRO A 277 -20.20 18.55 -13.80
CA PRO A 277 -18.82 18.79 -13.39
C PRO A 277 -18.55 20.28 -13.20
N ALA A 278 -19.30 21.13 -13.90
CA ALA A 278 -19.24 22.58 -13.75
C ALA A 278 -19.65 23.04 -12.35
N THR A 279 -20.67 22.42 -11.75
CA THR A 279 -21.12 22.79 -10.39
C THR A 279 -20.09 22.36 -9.34
N ALA A 280 -19.57 21.14 -9.46
CA ALA A 280 -18.57 20.59 -8.55
C ALA A 280 -17.21 21.31 -8.65
N CYS A 281 -16.74 21.61 -9.87
CA CYS A 281 -15.51 22.38 -10.09
C CYS A 281 -15.64 23.82 -9.62
N ARG A 282 -16.80 24.48 -9.81
CA ARG A 282 -16.95 25.90 -9.42
C ARG A 282 -16.89 26.05 -7.90
N ALA A 283 -17.52 25.15 -7.14
CA ALA A 283 -17.39 25.11 -5.68
C ALA A 283 -15.95 24.78 -5.24
N SER A 284 -15.31 23.81 -5.90
CA SER A 284 -13.96 23.36 -5.56
C SER A 284 -12.89 24.42 -5.84
N VAL A 285 -12.96 25.09 -6.99
CA VAL A 285 -12.06 26.18 -7.35
C VAL A 285 -12.28 27.36 -6.41
N SER A 286 -13.53 27.74 -6.12
CA SER A 286 -13.81 28.86 -5.20
C SER A 286 -13.19 28.61 -3.82
N SER A 287 -13.39 27.41 -3.26
CA SER A 287 -12.84 27.07 -1.95
C SER A 287 -11.33 26.80 -1.98
N ALA A 288 -10.77 26.29 -3.08
CA ALA A 288 -9.31 26.15 -3.22
C ALA A 288 -8.63 27.52 -3.28
N VAL A 289 -9.20 28.45 -4.06
CA VAL A 289 -8.77 29.85 -4.17
C VAL A 289 -8.83 30.52 -2.79
N GLU A 290 -9.91 30.32 -2.04
CA GLU A 290 -10.07 30.84 -0.67
C GLU A 290 -9.06 30.23 0.31
N SER A 291 -8.86 28.90 0.29
CA SER A 291 -7.91 28.20 1.16
C SER A 291 -6.44 28.52 0.87
N LEU A 292 -6.13 28.93 -0.36
CA LEU A 292 -4.79 29.28 -0.82
C LEU A 292 -4.52 30.79 -0.75
N GLY A 293 -5.51 31.60 -0.31
CA GLY A 293 -5.39 33.06 -0.30
C GLY A 293 -5.14 33.65 -1.68
N LEU A 294 -5.60 32.98 -2.75
CA LEU A 294 -5.48 33.45 -4.12
C LEU A 294 -6.57 34.49 -4.37
N GLU A 295 -6.21 35.69 -4.79
CA GLU A 295 -7.20 36.69 -5.22
C GLU A 295 -7.46 36.53 -6.72
N THR A 296 -8.69 36.17 -7.09
CA THR A 296 -9.18 36.27 -8.47
C THR A 296 -9.43 37.73 -8.81
N THR A 297 -8.43 38.40 -9.39
CA THR A 297 -8.63 39.75 -9.96
C THR A 297 -9.19 39.63 -11.37
N VAL A 298 -10.50 39.91 -11.52
CA VAL A 298 -11.12 40.06 -12.84
C VAL A 298 -10.72 41.42 -13.40
N GLY A 299 -9.60 41.46 -14.12
CA GLY A 299 -9.13 42.66 -14.80
C GLY A 299 -10.12 43.10 -15.89
N ARG A 300 -10.72 44.28 -15.73
CA ARG A 300 -11.60 44.89 -16.73
C ARG A 300 -10.74 45.56 -17.81
N GLY A 301 -10.15 44.75 -18.69
CA GLY A 301 -9.43 45.26 -19.87
C GLY A 301 -10.38 45.73 -20.98
N PRO A 302 -10.00 46.70 -21.83
CA PRO A 302 -10.85 47.27 -22.89
C PRO A 302 -11.06 46.37 -24.12
N ALA A 303 -10.69 45.08 -24.07
CA ALA A 303 -10.86 44.15 -25.16
C ALA A 303 -11.94 43.10 -24.85
N PRO A 304 -12.71 42.62 -25.85
CA PRO A 304 -13.84 41.70 -25.66
C PRO A 304 -13.47 40.28 -25.21
N ARG A 305 -12.23 40.04 -24.73
CA ARG A 305 -11.79 38.77 -24.13
C ARG A 305 -11.49 38.98 -22.66
N ARG A 306 -12.41 38.54 -21.80
CA ARG A 306 -12.17 38.41 -20.36
C ARG A 306 -11.13 37.30 -20.13
N HIS A 307 -9.91 37.69 -19.79
CA HIS A 307 -8.90 36.77 -19.29
C HIS A 307 -9.04 36.70 -17.76
N VAL A 308 -9.33 35.52 -17.23
CA VAL A 308 -9.22 35.27 -15.79
C VAL A 308 -7.75 34.99 -15.52
N MET A 309 -7.05 35.96 -14.93
CA MET A 309 -5.69 35.74 -14.40
C MET A 309 -5.81 35.31 -12.95
N LEU A 310 -5.36 34.09 -12.64
CA LEU A 310 -5.08 33.70 -11.27
C LEU A 310 -3.71 34.27 -10.91
N ARG A 311 -3.68 35.27 -10.02
CA ARG A 311 -2.44 35.85 -9.52
C ARG A 311 -2.24 35.38 -8.09
N ALA A 312 -1.13 34.67 -7.84
CA ALA A 312 -0.68 34.39 -6.48
C ALA A 312 -0.47 35.71 -5.74
N SER A 313 -1.06 35.84 -4.55
CA SER A 313 -0.88 37.00 -3.68
C SER A 313 0.62 37.26 -3.50
N ALA A 314 1.05 38.50 -3.74
CA ALA A 314 2.46 38.89 -3.83
C ALA A 314 3.20 38.88 -2.47
N ASN A 315 2.55 38.40 -1.40
CA ASN A 315 3.06 38.52 -0.03
C ASN A 315 3.98 37.37 0.42
N GLY A 316 4.48 36.54 -0.50
CA GLY A 316 5.47 35.50 -0.17
C GLY A 316 6.24 35.02 -1.39
N LEU A 317 7.49 35.50 -1.55
CA LEU A 317 8.44 34.85 -2.44
C LEU A 317 8.86 33.50 -1.84
N PRO A 318 8.97 32.42 -2.64
CA PRO A 318 9.46 31.14 -2.14
C PRO A 318 10.86 31.33 -1.58
N THR A 319 11.05 30.96 -0.32
CA THR A 319 12.32 31.14 0.39
C THR A 319 13.28 29.98 0.13
N THR A 320 12.78 28.87 -0.41
CA THR A 320 13.57 27.68 -0.67
C THR A 320 13.37 27.13 -2.10
N PRO A 321 14.40 26.45 -2.67
CA PRO A 321 14.29 25.73 -3.93
C PRO A 321 13.23 24.60 -3.92
N LEU A 322 12.91 24.04 -2.74
CA LEU A 322 11.88 23.02 -2.58
C LEU A 322 10.49 23.61 -2.80
N GLU A 323 10.20 24.75 -2.16
CA GLU A 323 8.93 25.49 -2.34
C GLU A 323 8.72 25.91 -3.80
N ALA A 324 9.79 26.32 -4.51
CA ALA A 324 9.72 26.64 -5.93
C ALA A 324 9.35 25.41 -6.78
N ARG A 325 9.91 24.23 -6.50
CA ARG A 325 9.59 22.97 -7.19
C ARG A 325 8.19 22.44 -6.86
N GLU A 326 7.71 22.65 -5.64
CA GLU A 326 6.33 22.31 -5.26
C GLU A 326 5.32 23.25 -5.92
N ARG A 327 5.64 24.54 -6.02
CA ARG A 327 4.84 25.52 -6.75
C ARG A 327 4.75 25.21 -8.24
N GLU A 328 5.87 24.88 -8.88
CA GLU A 328 5.89 24.51 -10.30
C GLU A 328 5.10 23.22 -10.57
N ARG A 329 5.18 22.23 -9.66
CA ARG A 329 4.32 21.04 -9.72
C ARG A 329 2.85 21.37 -9.53
N GLY A 330 2.53 22.28 -8.60
CA GLY A 330 1.17 22.77 -8.39
C GLY A 330 0.60 23.47 -9.62
N GLU A 331 1.38 24.31 -10.29
CA GLU A 331 0.96 25.02 -11.51
C GLU A 331 0.73 24.05 -12.69
N ARG A 332 1.60 23.05 -12.87
CA ARG A 332 1.38 21.98 -13.87
C ARG A 332 0.15 21.12 -13.53
N TYR A 333 -0.08 20.88 -12.24
CA TYR A 333 -1.27 20.18 -11.76
C TYR A 333 -2.54 20.98 -12.06
N TRP A 334 -2.56 22.29 -11.82
CA TRP A 334 -3.72 23.15 -12.14
C TRP A 334 -3.95 23.29 -13.64
N ALA A 335 -2.89 23.38 -14.45
CA ALA A 335 -3.03 23.34 -15.91
C ALA A 335 -3.66 22.02 -16.35
N SER A 336 -3.23 20.91 -15.77
CA SER A 336 -3.79 19.57 -16.04
C SER A 336 -5.23 19.43 -15.53
N LEU A 337 -5.55 19.99 -14.37
CA LEU A 337 -6.90 20.00 -13.78
C LEU A 337 -7.88 20.89 -14.59
N LEU A 338 -7.40 22.04 -15.08
CA LEU A 338 -8.18 22.92 -15.95
C LEU A 338 -8.38 22.30 -17.34
N ILE A 339 -7.40 21.54 -17.84
CA ILE A 339 -7.53 20.71 -19.04
C ILE A 339 -8.54 19.58 -18.79
N TRP A 340 -8.51 18.97 -17.61
CA TRP A 340 -9.36 17.85 -17.21
C TRP A 340 -10.82 18.24 -17.00
N ALA A 341 -11.08 19.46 -16.51
CA ALA A 341 -12.43 19.98 -16.37
C ALA A 341 -13.08 20.44 -17.70
N GLY A 342 -12.36 20.25 -18.83
CA GLY A 342 -12.85 20.41 -20.18
C GLY A 342 -13.07 21.87 -20.62
N PRO A 343 -13.23 22.11 -21.94
CA PRO A 343 -13.41 23.45 -22.53
C PRO A 343 -14.70 24.18 -22.09
N ASN A 344 -15.57 23.54 -21.30
CA ASN A 344 -16.84 24.11 -20.86
C ASN A 344 -16.73 25.04 -19.64
N ILE A 345 -15.61 25.04 -18.89
CA ILE A 345 -15.37 26.06 -17.84
C ILE A 345 -15.35 27.47 -18.44
N GLY A 346 -14.82 27.63 -19.66
CA GLY A 346 -14.80 28.92 -20.36
C GLY A 346 -16.18 29.45 -20.78
N ARG A 347 -17.25 28.64 -20.73
CA ARG A 347 -18.65 29.09 -20.90
C ARG A 347 -19.32 29.35 -19.56
N ALA A 348 -18.98 28.58 -18.54
CA ALA A 348 -19.49 28.71 -17.18
C ALA A 348 -19.07 30.02 -16.48
N PHE A 349 -18.02 30.72 -16.95
CA PHE A 349 -17.63 32.07 -16.50
C PHE A 349 -18.18 33.21 -17.38
N ARG A 350 -18.94 32.88 -18.43
CA ARG A 350 -19.56 33.86 -19.34
C ARG A 350 -21.05 34.15 -19.03
N SER A 351 -21.69 33.31 -18.20
CA SER A 351 -23.01 33.55 -17.59
C SER A 351 -22.84 34.11 -16.19
#